data_AF-A0A8H3DYM5-F1
#
_entry.id   AF-A0A8H3DYM5-F1
#
_cell.length_a   1.000
_cell.length_b   1.000
_cell.length_c   1.000
_cell.angle_alpha   90.00
_cell.angle_beta   90.00
_cell.angle_gamma   90.00
#
_symmetry.space_group_name_H-M   'P 1'
#
loop_
_entity.id
_entity.type
_entity.pdbx_description
1 polymer ?
#
loop_
_entity_poly.entity_id
_entity_poly.type
_entity_poly.pdbx_seq_one_letter_code
_entity_poly.pdbx_strand_id
1 'polypeptide(L)'
;MPDISEPNWIWFTRRANKTASNIIYFRVLGSDTIVLHTREAAIELLEHRWNTYSDRPQMIMARDLVSWNRMLGLADYSEGMKTIRRYMHNSISAKAMLDWREQQEQEAFRFFQKLLHSPEKGSLAHSTVCLLSVLPKVFLTEHQFCVVLPVRPLFG
;
A
#
# COMPACT_ATOMS: atom_id res chain seq x y z
N MET A 1 -13.75 -14.28 -16.74
CA MET A 1 -12.93 -13.05 -16.66
C MET A 1 -13.84 -11.87 -16.99
N PRO A 2 -13.76 -10.72 -16.30
CA PRO A 2 -14.47 -9.50 -16.69
C PRO A 2 -13.98 -8.97 -18.04
N ASP A 3 -14.85 -8.24 -18.75
CA ASP A 3 -14.48 -7.44 -19.91
C ASP A 3 -13.73 -6.17 -19.45
N ILE A 4 -12.81 -5.67 -20.27
CA ILE A 4 -11.93 -4.54 -19.95
C ILE A 4 -12.74 -3.24 -19.75
N SER A 5 -13.91 -3.15 -20.38
CA SER A 5 -14.81 -1.99 -20.30
C SER A 5 -15.58 -1.90 -18.97
N GLU A 6 -15.75 -3.02 -18.26
CA GLU A 6 -16.56 -3.09 -17.04
C GLU A 6 -15.66 -3.07 -15.79
N PRO A 7 -15.95 -2.22 -14.78
CA PRO A 7 -15.25 -2.28 -13.51
C PRO A 7 -15.34 -3.67 -12.87
N ASN A 8 -14.19 -4.23 -12.48
CA ASN A 8 -14.07 -5.59 -11.93
C ASN A 8 -15.08 -5.89 -10.81
N TRP A 9 -15.35 -4.93 -9.92
CA TRP A 9 -16.24 -5.11 -8.77
C TRP A 9 -17.71 -5.33 -9.16
N ILE A 10 -18.17 -4.78 -10.30
CA ILE A 10 -19.53 -4.98 -10.82
C ILE A 10 -19.68 -6.43 -11.30
N TRP A 11 -18.68 -6.91 -12.02
CA TRP A 11 -18.64 -8.29 -12.49
C TRP A 11 -18.70 -9.30 -11.33
N PHE A 12 -17.88 -9.09 -10.29
CA PHE A 12 -17.87 -9.94 -9.10
C PHE A 12 -19.22 -9.92 -8.36
N THR A 13 -19.80 -8.74 -8.15
CA THR A 13 -21.12 -8.56 -7.51
C THR A 13 -22.22 -9.30 -8.28
N ARG A 14 -22.26 -9.15 -9.61
CA ARG A 14 -23.23 -9.85 -10.46
C ARG A 14 -23.10 -11.37 -10.37
N ARG A 15 -21.87 -11.88 -10.28
CA ARG A 15 -21.62 -13.33 -10.15
C ARG A 15 -22.04 -13.85 -8.78
N ALA A 16 -21.82 -13.08 -7.73
CA ALA A 16 -22.27 -13.38 -6.37
C ALA A 16 -23.79 -13.50 -6.31
N ASN A 17 -24.50 -12.50 -6.83
CA ASN A 17 -25.96 -12.46 -6.85
C ASN A 17 -26.57 -13.65 -7.61
N LYS A 18 -25.97 -14.06 -8.73
CA LYS A 18 -26.41 -15.24 -9.50
C LYS A 18 -26.28 -16.56 -8.75
N THR A 19 -25.30 -16.65 -7.85
CA THR A 19 -24.96 -17.91 -7.16
C THR A 19 -25.59 -17.96 -5.77
N ALA A 20 -26.22 -16.86 -5.32
CA ALA A 20 -26.78 -16.69 -3.97
C ALA A 20 -25.80 -17.11 -2.85
N SER A 21 -24.50 -16.93 -3.09
CA SER A 21 -23.42 -17.39 -2.22
C SER A 21 -22.64 -16.22 -1.64
N ASN A 22 -22.39 -16.26 -0.33
CA ASN A 22 -21.67 -15.20 0.39
C ASN A 22 -20.17 -15.17 0.08
N ILE A 23 -19.61 -16.30 -0.36
CA ILE A 23 -18.18 -16.48 -0.67
C ILE A 23 -18.08 -17.16 -2.03
N ILE A 24 -17.23 -16.63 -2.91
CA ILE A 24 -16.99 -17.21 -4.24
C ILE A 24 -15.51 -17.54 -4.39
N TYR A 25 -15.24 -18.76 -4.85
CA TYR A 25 -13.89 -19.23 -5.13
C TYR A 25 -13.59 -19.18 -6.63
N PHE A 26 -12.42 -18.69 -7.00
CA PHE A 26 -11.90 -18.71 -8.35
C PHE A 26 -10.42 -19.06 -8.35
N ARG A 27 -10.01 -19.93 -9.28
CA ARG A 27 -8.60 -20.18 -9.57
C ARG A 27 -8.21 -19.39 -10.82
N VAL A 28 -7.29 -18.44 -10.68
CA VAL A 28 -6.81 -17.59 -11.77
C VAL A 28 -5.30 -17.68 -11.82
N LEU A 29 -4.73 -18.03 -12.98
CA LEU A 29 -3.27 -18.09 -13.20
C LEU A 29 -2.50 -18.91 -12.13
N GLY A 30 -3.08 -20.03 -11.69
CA GLY A 30 -2.49 -20.90 -10.66
C GLY A 30 -2.57 -20.35 -9.23
N SER A 31 -3.21 -19.20 -9.03
CA SER A 31 -3.51 -18.63 -7.72
C SER A 31 -4.98 -18.85 -7.33
N ASP A 32 -5.18 -19.23 -6.08
CA ASP A 32 -6.50 -19.45 -5.49
C ASP A 32 -7.00 -18.13 -4.89
N THR A 33 -8.07 -17.59 -5.46
CA THR A 33 -8.64 -16.30 -5.07
C THR A 33 -10.04 -16.50 -4.52
N ILE A 34 -10.27 -15.98 -3.31
CA ILE A 34 -11.57 -16.00 -2.65
C ILE A 34 -12.14 -14.58 -2.67
N VAL A 35 -13.36 -14.42 -3.16
CA VAL A 35 -14.09 -13.16 -3.19
C VAL A 35 -15.18 -13.20 -2.11
N LEU A 36 -15.14 -12.21 -1.22
CA LEU A 36 -16.10 -12.03 -0.13
C LEU A 36 -17.18 -11.05 -0.57
N HIS A 37 -18.44 -11.50 -0.59
CA HIS A 37 -19.55 -10.68 -1.06
C HIS A 37 -20.27 -9.95 0.08
N THR A 38 -20.34 -10.57 1.26
CA THR A 38 -21.05 -10.01 2.42
C THR A 38 -20.13 -9.28 3.39
N ARG A 39 -20.68 -8.30 4.10
CA ARG A 39 -19.94 -7.52 5.10
C ARG A 39 -19.52 -8.38 6.29
N GLU A 40 -20.38 -9.29 6.71
CA GLU A 40 -20.15 -10.18 7.85
C GLU A 40 -18.95 -11.10 7.57
N ALA A 41 -18.89 -11.69 6.38
CA ALA A 41 -17.77 -12.54 5.97
C ALA A 41 -16.46 -11.75 5.85
N ALA A 42 -16.53 -10.50 5.37
CA ALA A 42 -15.37 -9.62 5.29
C ALA A 42 -14.81 -9.29 6.69
N ILE A 43 -15.67 -8.96 7.65
CA ILE A 43 -15.23 -8.65 9.03
C ILE A 43 -14.66 -9.91 9.72
N GLU A 44 -15.35 -11.04 9.60
CA GLU A 44 -14.90 -12.29 10.20
C GLU A 44 -13.50 -12.70 9.70
N LEU A 45 -13.24 -12.58 8.40
CA LEU A 45 -11.98 -13.01 7.81
C LEU A 45 -10.88 -11.94 7.90
N LEU A 46 -11.20 -10.68 7.62
CA LEU A 46 -10.21 -9.59 7.49
C LEU A 46 -9.94 -8.83 8.79
N GLU A 47 -10.88 -8.79 9.74
CA GLU A 47 -10.66 -8.11 11.03
C GLU A 47 -10.38 -9.12 12.15
N HIS A 48 -11.17 -10.19 12.25
CA HIS A 48 -11.02 -11.15 13.34
C HIS A 48 -9.95 -12.21 13.07
N ARG A 49 -9.86 -12.73 11.83
CA ARG A 49 -8.95 -13.84 11.46
C ARG A 49 -7.79 -13.43 10.56
N TRP A 50 -7.47 -12.15 10.52
CA TRP A 50 -6.42 -11.57 9.66
C TRP A 50 -5.05 -12.24 9.84
N ASN A 51 -4.70 -12.68 11.05
CA ASN A 51 -3.43 -13.32 11.34
C ASN A 51 -3.20 -14.63 10.55
N THR A 52 -4.28 -15.31 10.13
CA THR A 52 -4.20 -16.59 9.41
C THR A 52 -4.40 -16.43 7.91
N TYR A 53 -5.23 -15.47 7.48
CA TYR A 53 -5.62 -15.32 6.06
C TYR A 53 -4.93 -14.17 5.32
N SER A 54 -4.32 -13.22 6.04
CA SER A 54 -3.71 -12.02 5.42
C SER A 54 -2.27 -12.22 5.00
N ASP A 55 -1.83 -13.47 4.78
CA ASP A 55 -0.50 -13.72 4.25
C ASP A 55 -0.45 -13.29 2.78
N ARG A 56 0.61 -12.57 2.40
CA ARG A 56 0.72 -11.96 1.08
C ARG A 56 1.53 -12.89 0.18
N PRO A 57 1.05 -13.21 -1.04
CA PRO A 57 1.82 -14.02 -1.97
C PRO A 57 3.23 -13.45 -2.15
N GLN A 58 4.24 -14.32 -2.05
CA GLN A 58 5.64 -13.90 -2.18
C GLN A 58 5.89 -13.43 -3.62
N MET A 59 5.94 -12.12 -3.80
CA MET A 59 6.33 -11.51 -5.06
C MET A 59 7.86 -11.56 -5.20
N ILE A 60 8.41 -12.69 -5.65
CA ILE A 60 9.86 -12.96 -5.73
C ILE A 60 10.62 -11.79 -6.37
N MET A 61 10.12 -11.24 -7.48
CA MET A 61 10.75 -10.11 -8.17
C MET A 61 10.85 -8.86 -7.29
N ALA A 62 9.76 -8.47 -6.63
CA ALA A 62 9.75 -7.25 -5.81
C ALA A 62 10.40 -7.47 -4.44
N ARG A 63 10.18 -8.63 -3.84
CA ARG A 63 10.60 -8.95 -2.47
C ARG A 63 12.07 -9.33 -2.40
N ASP A 64 12.52 -10.25 -3.25
CA ASP A 64 13.83 -10.89 -3.11
C ASP A 64 14.90 -10.20 -3.96
N LEU A 65 14.57 -9.76 -5.18
CA LEU A 65 15.55 -9.09 -6.05
C LEU A 65 15.75 -7.62 -5.71
N VAL A 66 14.68 -6.89 -5.42
CA VAL A 66 14.75 -5.46 -5.04
C VAL A 66 14.89 -5.28 -3.52
N SER A 67 14.87 -6.39 -2.76
CA SER A 67 14.93 -6.39 -1.29
C SER A 67 13.89 -5.48 -0.63
N TRP A 68 12.69 -5.36 -1.22
CA TRP A 68 11.57 -4.61 -0.62
C TRP A 68 10.85 -5.37 0.50
N ASN A 69 11.45 -6.45 1.01
CA ASN A 69 11.00 -7.20 2.18
C ASN A 69 10.85 -6.35 3.46
N ARG A 70 11.43 -5.14 3.52
CA ARG A 70 11.26 -4.18 4.62
C ARG A 70 10.15 -3.15 4.38
N MET A 71 9.47 -3.19 3.24
CA MET A 71 8.33 -2.33 2.97
C MET A 71 7.07 -2.95 3.58
N LEU A 72 6.25 -2.15 4.27
CA LEU A 72 5.07 -2.63 5.00
C LEU A 72 4.12 -3.50 4.16
N GLY A 73 4.03 -3.24 2.84
CA GLY A 73 3.16 -3.98 1.93
C GLY A 73 3.72 -5.31 1.40
N LEU A 74 5.01 -5.59 1.61
CA LEU A 74 5.75 -6.74 1.08
C LEU A 74 6.51 -7.52 2.16
N ALA A 75 6.48 -7.04 3.41
CA ALA A 75 7.07 -7.71 4.55
C ALA A 75 6.25 -8.94 4.94
N ASP A 76 6.96 -10.01 5.30
CA ASP A 76 6.33 -11.20 5.85
C ASP A 76 5.67 -10.87 7.19
N TYR A 77 4.59 -11.58 7.49
CA TYR A 77 3.85 -11.44 8.73
C TYR A 77 4.72 -11.86 9.93
N SER A 78 5.49 -10.92 10.47
CA SER A 78 6.52 -11.13 11.48
C SER A 78 6.56 -9.97 12.48
N GLU A 79 7.34 -10.11 13.55
CA GLU A 79 7.64 -9.00 14.48
C GLU A 79 8.25 -7.78 13.77
N GLY A 80 8.95 -8.00 12.65
CA GLY A 80 9.45 -6.93 11.80
C GLY A 80 8.32 -6.08 11.21
N MET A 81 7.26 -6.71 10.70
CA MET A 81 6.10 -6.01 10.15
C MET A 81 5.36 -5.20 11.22
N LYS A 82 5.20 -5.75 12.44
CA LYS A 82 4.61 -5.01 13.57
C LYS A 82 5.43 -3.77 13.92
N THR A 83 6.75 -3.90 13.90
CA THR A 83 7.68 -2.82 14.18
C THR A 83 7.62 -1.73 13.12
N ILE A 84 7.66 -2.10 11.84
CA ILE A 84 7.50 -1.16 10.71
C ILE A 84 6.15 -0.46 10.79
N ARG A 85 5.06 -1.21 11.07
CA ARG A 85 3.71 -0.64 11.23
C ARG A 85 3.66 0.36 12.37
N ARG A 86 4.32 0.10 13.49
CA ARG A 86 4.39 1.04 14.63
C ARG A 86 5.11 2.32 14.23
N TYR A 87 6.25 2.24 13.56
CA TYR A 87 6.98 3.42 13.09
C TYR A 87 6.14 4.22 12.07
N MET A 88 5.60 3.55 11.06
CA MET A 88 4.74 4.18 10.05
C MET A 88 3.49 4.81 10.66
N HIS A 89 2.87 4.17 11.65
CA HIS A 89 1.68 4.70 12.31
C HIS A 89 2.00 5.96 13.12
N ASN A 90 3.18 6.05 13.73
CA ASN A 90 3.63 7.26 14.42
C ASN A 90 3.83 8.42 13.44
N SER A 91 4.40 8.14 12.26
CA SER A 91 4.62 9.13 11.22
C SER A 91 3.33 9.58 10.54
N ILE A 92 2.37 8.67 10.33
CA ILE A 92 1.09 8.96 9.66
C ILE A 92 -0.02 9.30 10.69
N SER A 93 0.34 9.50 11.95
CA SER A 93 -0.62 9.88 13.00
C SER A 93 -1.23 11.26 12.69
N ALA A 94 -2.48 11.49 13.10
CA ALA A 94 -3.17 12.76 12.89
C ALA A 94 -2.38 13.98 13.37
N LYS A 95 -1.55 13.80 14.42
CA LYS A 95 -0.66 14.85 14.92
C LYS A 95 0.52 15.10 13.97
N ALA A 96 1.19 14.04 13.52
CA ALA A 96 2.34 14.14 12.60
C ALA A 96 1.92 14.62 11.20
N MET A 97 0.68 14.33 10.77
CA MET A 97 0.14 14.86 9.52
C MET A 97 -0.04 16.38 9.51
N LEU A 98 -0.13 17.04 10.67
CA LEU A 98 -0.19 18.51 10.73
C LEU A 98 1.13 19.12 10.26
N ASP A 99 2.26 18.52 10.63
CA ASP A 99 3.59 18.96 10.23
C ASP A 99 3.82 18.77 8.72
N TRP A 100 3.13 17.81 8.10
CA TRP A 100 3.20 17.55 6.67
C TRP A 100 2.31 18.45 5.82
N ARG A 101 1.35 19.15 6.43
CA ARG A 101 0.36 19.96 5.69
C ARG A 101 1.03 21.02 4.82
N GLU A 102 2.02 21.73 5.35
CA GLU A 102 2.72 22.78 4.60
C GLU A 102 3.44 22.20 3.38
N GLN A 103 4.11 21.05 3.54
CA GLN A 103 4.79 20.38 2.44
C GLN A 103 3.80 19.87 1.38
N GLN A 104 2.65 19.35 1.81
CA GLN A 104 1.58 18.91 0.91
C GLN A 104 0.98 20.08 0.13
N GLU A 105 0.74 21.22 0.78
CA GLU A 105 0.24 22.43 0.13
C GLU A 105 1.24 22.95 -0.92
N GLN A 106 2.54 23.04 -0.58
CA GLN A 106 3.56 23.48 -1.52
C GLN A 106 3.65 22.57 -2.75
N GLU A 107 3.60 21.26 -2.58
CA GLU A 107 3.64 20.31 -3.70
C GLU A 107 2.34 20.31 -4.50
N ALA A 108 1.19 20.53 -3.86
CA ALA A 108 -0.10 20.73 -4.52
C ALA A 108 -0.06 22.00 -5.40
N PHE A 109 0.47 23.12 -4.90
CA PHE A 109 0.64 24.35 -5.68
C PHE A 109 1.55 24.12 -6.91
N ARG A 110 2.69 23.44 -6.72
CA ARG A 110 3.58 23.08 -7.84
C ARG A 110 2.90 22.18 -8.86
N PHE A 111 2.07 21.24 -8.41
CA PHE A 111 1.29 20.36 -9.27
C PHE A 111 0.28 21.16 -10.10
N PHE A 112 -0.48 22.07 -9.47
CA PHE A 112 -1.44 22.92 -10.18
C PHE A 112 -0.77 23.87 -11.17
N GLN A 113 0.38 24.45 -10.83
CA GLN A 113 1.15 25.29 -11.76
C GLN A 113 1.60 24.49 -12.99
N LYS A 114 2.12 23.27 -12.81
CA LYS A 114 2.51 22.39 -13.92
C LYS A 114 1.31 21.99 -14.79
N LEU A 115 0.16 21.72 -14.16
CA LEU A 115 -1.06 21.39 -14.87
C LEU A 115 -1.56 22.55 -15.74
N LEU A 116 -1.51 23.79 -15.23
CA LEU A 116 -1.90 24.99 -15.97
C LEU A 116 -0.98 25.27 -17.17
N HIS A 117 0.33 25.05 -17.03
CA HIS A 117 1.29 25.31 -18.11
C HIS A 117 1.34 24.23 -19.20
N SER A 118 0.82 23.03 -18.96
CA SER A 118 0.89 21.94 -19.93
C SER A 118 -0.33 21.01 -19.83
N PRO A 119 -1.54 21.46 -20.21
CA PRO A 119 -2.74 20.63 -20.11
C PRO A 119 -2.70 19.36 -20.98
N GLU A 120 -1.85 19.32 -22.01
CA GLU A 120 -1.73 18.20 -22.95
C GLU A 120 -1.02 16.98 -22.35
N LYS A 121 -0.17 17.17 -21.33
CA LYS A 121 0.38 16.04 -20.57
C LYS A 121 -0.64 15.67 -19.51
N GLY A 122 -1.37 14.58 -19.76
CA GLY A 122 -2.47 14.13 -18.91
C GLY A 122 -2.11 14.07 -17.42
N SER A 123 -3.14 14.15 -16.57
CA SER A 123 -3.03 14.21 -15.10
C SER A 123 -2.11 13.14 -14.48
N LEU A 124 -2.00 11.96 -15.11
CA LEU A 124 -1.16 10.84 -14.69
C LEU A 124 0.35 11.11 -14.81
N ALA A 125 0.78 11.87 -15.82
CA ALA A 125 2.19 12.21 -16.02
C ALA A 125 2.67 13.27 -15.02
N HIS A 126 1.77 14.17 -14.60
CA HIS A 126 2.09 15.18 -13.59
C HIS A 126 2.03 14.63 -12.17
N SER A 127 1.14 13.69 -11.88
CA SER A 127 1.03 13.09 -10.54
C SER A 127 2.25 12.25 -10.19
N THR A 128 2.83 11.53 -11.16
CA THR A 128 4.05 10.73 -10.97
C THR A 128 5.26 11.60 -10.62
N VAL A 129 5.45 12.74 -11.28
CA VAL A 129 6.52 13.70 -10.95
C VAL A 129 6.32 14.30 -9.55
N CYS A 130 5.08 14.52 -9.13
CA CYS A 130 4.75 15.05 -7.80
C CYS A 130 5.00 14.00 -6.69
N LEU A 131 4.61 12.75 -6.91
CA LEU A 131 4.91 11.66 -5.97
C LEU A 131 6.43 11.46 -5.84
N LEU A 132 7.17 11.54 -6.95
CA LEU A 132 8.64 11.48 -6.95
C LEU A 132 9.32 12.66 -6.26
N SER A 133 8.69 13.84 -6.17
CA SER A 133 9.25 14.97 -5.39
C SER A 133 8.86 14.91 -3.90
N VAL A 134 7.70 14.34 -3.58
CA VAL A 134 7.21 14.20 -2.20
C VAL A 134 7.89 13.03 -1.48
N LEU A 135 7.96 11.84 -2.09
CA LEU A 135 8.50 10.64 -1.46
C LEU A 135 9.92 10.80 -0.90
N PRO A 136 10.92 11.32 -1.64
CA PRO A 136 12.25 11.54 -1.09
C PRO A 136 12.27 12.63 -0.02
N LYS A 137 11.37 13.63 -0.07
CA LYS A 137 11.26 14.63 0.99
C LYS A 137 10.71 14.04 2.29
N VAL A 138 9.72 13.16 2.20
CA VAL A 138 9.16 12.40 3.33
C VAL A 138 10.22 11.44 3.88
N PHE A 139 10.99 10.77 3.02
CA PHE A 139 12.08 9.87 3.45
C PHE A 139 13.24 10.64 4.11
N LEU A 140 13.60 11.82 3.59
CA LEU A 140 14.70 12.64 4.13
C LEU A 140 14.32 13.34 5.44
N THR A 141 13.06 13.73 5.65
CA THR A 141 12.62 14.28 6.94
C THR A 141 12.52 13.22 8.04
N GLU A 142 12.26 11.95 7.70
CA GLU A 142 12.35 10.84 8.66
C GLU A 142 13.79 10.44 9.02
N HIS A 143 14.78 10.79 8.21
CA HIS A 143 16.20 10.59 8.54
C HIS A 143 16.71 11.53 9.66
N GLN A 144 15.86 12.38 10.25
CA GLN A 144 16.13 13.03 11.53
C GLN A 144 15.77 12.16 12.75
N PHE A 145 15.31 10.92 12.55
CA PHE A 145 15.46 9.89 13.58
C PHE A 145 16.93 9.47 13.65
N CYS A 146 17.62 10.02 14.64
CA CYS A 146 18.94 9.59 15.08
C CYS A 146 18.92 8.06 15.33
N VAL A 147 19.29 7.28 14.32
CA VAL A 147 19.66 5.87 14.51
C VAL A 147 21.03 5.89 15.16
N VAL A 148 21.06 5.87 16.49
CA VAL A 148 22.25 5.43 17.22
C VAL A 148 22.42 3.96 16.88
N LEU A 149 23.21 3.67 15.85
CA LEU A 149 23.70 2.33 15.56
C LEU A 149 24.57 1.89 16.76
N PRO A 150 24.24 0.81 17.47
CA PRO A 150 25.23 0.19 18.34
C PRO A 150 26.33 -0.39 17.45
N VAL A 151 27.50 0.24 17.46
CA VAL A 151 28.74 -0.31 16.93
C VAL A 151 29.02 -1.57 17.76
N ARG A 152 28.77 -2.76 17.19
CA ARG A 152 29.33 -3.99 17.74
C ARG A 152 30.86 -3.91 17.57
N PRO A 153 31.65 -3.97 18.64
CA PRO A 153 33.09 -4.08 18.50
C PRO A 153 33.40 -5.44 17.87
N LEU A 154 34.16 -5.40 16.77
CA LEU A 154 34.95 -6.53 16.32
C LEU A 154 36.06 -6.77 17.36
N PHE A 155 36.31 -8.04 17.65
CA PHE A 155 37.34 -8.65 18.53
C PHE A 155 36.93 -8.98 19.97
N GLY A 156 37.16 -10.26 20.28
CA GLY A 156 36.94 -10.96 21.54
C GLY A 156 36.70 -12.44 21.26
#